data_AF-A0A2N4X6K5-F1
#
_entry.id   AF-A0A2N4X6K5-F1
#
_cell.length_a   1.000
_cell.length_b   1.000
_cell.length_c   1.000
_cell.angle_alpha   90.00
_cell.angle_beta   90.00
_cell.angle_gamma   90.00
#
_symmetry.space_group_name_H-M   'P 1'
#
loop_
_entity.id
_entity.type
_entity.pdbx_description
1 polymer ?
#
loop_
_entity_poly.entity_id
_entity_poly.type
_entity_poly.pdbx_seq_one_letter_code
_entity_poly.pdbx_strand_id
1 'polypeptide(L)'
;MKRIINLIALSVFIFFSCRNKNADIKLKFNPISKLDFALYKDVQITKRNDVYFIEMNSQSYKIKRSFLGGNLNFVGSNGTKKMSKEVETKIEKLIALYDNIDVLSFRVDKVGNVYLSIPWHDRCTYYFLKLMKTNSLDDINKKSYKVYDENWYLDKECSV
;
A
#
# COMPACT_ATOMS: atom_id res chain seq x y z
N MET A 1 22.40 -31.96 37.27
CA MET A 1 21.16 -31.15 37.21
C MET A 1 21.30 -29.87 36.37
N LYS A 2 22.37 -29.06 36.49
CA LYS A 2 22.54 -27.79 35.72
C LYS A 2 22.56 -27.95 34.18
N ARG A 3 23.02 -29.10 33.66
CA ARG A 3 23.09 -29.34 32.20
C ARG A 3 21.73 -29.62 31.55
N ILE A 4 20.76 -30.15 32.30
CA ILE A 4 19.41 -30.46 31.79
C ILE A 4 18.57 -29.18 31.69
N ILE A 5 18.73 -28.26 32.65
CA ILE A 5 18.03 -26.96 32.68
C ILE A 5 18.42 -26.10 31.46
N ASN A 6 19.69 -26.12 31.04
CA ASN A 6 20.14 -25.38 29.85
C ASN A 6 19.60 -25.98 28.53
N LEU A 7 19.35 -27.29 28.46
CA LEU A 7 18.77 -27.94 27.27
C LEU A 7 17.27 -27.66 27.12
N ILE A 8 16.56 -27.53 28.24
CA ILE A 8 15.13 -27.15 28.24
C ILE A 8 14.98 -25.66 27.89
N ALA A 9 15.86 -24.78 28.37
CA ALA A 9 15.86 -23.37 27.99
C ALA A 9 16.14 -23.15 26.49
N LEU A 10 17.04 -23.95 25.89
CA LEU A 10 17.35 -23.85 24.46
C LEU A 10 16.22 -24.38 23.57
N SER A 11 15.46 -25.38 24.02
CA SER A 11 14.33 -25.93 23.26
C SER A 11 13.09 -25.02 23.31
N VAL A 12 12.84 -24.30 24.42
CA VAL A 12 11.74 -23.33 24.51
C VAL A 12 11.95 -22.12 23.59
N PHE A 13 13.20 -21.70 23.34
CA PHE A 13 13.50 -20.60 22.40
C PHE A 13 13.19 -20.94 20.92
N ILE A 14 13.26 -22.22 20.56
CA ILE A 14 13.01 -22.65 19.17
C ILE A 14 11.50 -22.65 18.87
N PHE A 15 10.63 -22.92 19.86
CA PHE A 15 9.17 -22.94 19.64
C PHE A 15 8.51 -21.55 19.55
N PHE A 16 9.15 -20.49 20.05
CA PHE A 16 8.63 -19.11 19.88
C PHE A 16 9.00 -18.46 18.53
N SER A 17 9.83 -19.12 17.71
CA SER A 17 10.31 -18.54 16.44
C SER A 17 9.44 -18.91 15.22
N CYS A 18 8.42 -19.75 15.38
CA CYS A 18 7.35 -19.88 14.39
C CYS A 18 6.32 -18.76 14.57
N ARG A 19 6.75 -17.50 14.46
CA ARG A 19 5.83 -16.36 14.36
C ARG A 19 5.00 -16.59 13.09
N ASN A 20 3.69 -16.80 13.25
CA ASN A 20 2.80 -17.09 12.12
C ASN A 20 2.80 -15.89 11.16
N LYS A 21 3.53 -16.00 10.04
CA LYS A 21 3.72 -14.91 9.06
C LYS A 21 2.38 -14.35 8.56
N ASN A 22 1.34 -15.18 8.53
CA ASN A 22 -0.01 -14.79 8.13
C ASN A 22 -0.72 -13.92 9.16
N ALA A 23 -0.44 -14.10 10.46
CA ALA A 23 -0.99 -13.23 11.49
C ALA A 23 -0.43 -11.79 11.36
N ASP A 24 0.83 -11.68 10.95
CA ASP A 24 1.53 -10.40 10.86
C ASP A 24 1.03 -9.56 9.66
N ILE A 25 0.85 -10.15 8.47
CA ILE A 25 0.28 -9.43 7.31
C ILE A 25 -1.16 -8.97 7.58
N LYS A 26 -1.95 -9.79 8.29
CA LYS A 26 -3.31 -9.42 8.68
C LYS A 26 -3.33 -8.20 9.60
N LEU A 27 -2.35 -8.05 10.48
CA LEU A 27 -2.22 -6.87 11.35
C LEU A 27 -1.96 -5.59 10.56
N LYS A 28 -1.10 -5.62 9.52
CA LYS A 28 -0.89 -4.45 8.64
C LYS A 28 -2.09 -4.17 7.75
N PHE A 29 -2.75 -5.22 7.23
CA PHE A 29 -3.86 -5.07 6.30
C PHE A 29 -5.18 -4.60 6.96
N ASN A 30 -5.50 -5.08 8.17
CA ASN A 30 -6.77 -4.79 8.84
C ASN A 30 -7.11 -3.28 9.03
N PRO A 31 -6.17 -2.39 9.40
CA PRO A 31 -6.47 -0.95 9.42
C PRO A 31 -6.74 -0.40 8.02
N ILE A 32 -6.03 -0.92 7.00
CA ILE A 32 -6.15 -0.46 5.61
C ILE A 32 -7.49 -0.90 4.99
N SER A 33 -7.95 -2.11 5.29
CA SER A 33 -9.18 -2.67 4.73
C SER A 33 -10.43 -1.89 5.12
N LYS A 34 -10.36 -1.16 6.25
CA LYS A 34 -11.42 -0.34 6.83
C LYS A 34 -11.46 1.10 6.29
N LEU A 35 -10.48 1.51 5.51
CA LEU A 35 -10.44 2.85 4.93
C LEU A 35 -11.52 3.01 3.86
N ASP A 36 -12.07 4.23 3.79
CA ASP A 36 -12.94 4.62 2.69
C ASP A 36 -12.10 5.13 1.52
N PHE A 37 -12.10 4.35 0.44
CA PHE A 37 -11.36 4.66 -0.78
C PHE A 37 -12.19 5.44 -1.81
N ALA A 38 -13.48 5.71 -1.55
CA ALA A 38 -14.38 6.36 -2.51
C ALA A 38 -13.89 7.75 -2.95
N LEU A 39 -13.22 8.47 -2.05
CA LEU A 39 -12.68 9.81 -2.29
C LEU A 39 -11.47 9.84 -3.25
N TYR A 40 -10.88 8.68 -3.56
CA TYR A 40 -9.66 8.57 -4.33
C TYR A 40 -9.87 7.95 -5.70
N LYS A 41 -11.09 7.96 -6.23
CA LYS A 41 -11.40 7.43 -7.57
C LYS A 41 -10.51 8.06 -8.65
N ASP A 42 -10.01 7.23 -9.57
CA ASP A 42 -9.07 7.64 -10.63
C ASP A 42 -7.79 8.30 -10.10
N VAL A 43 -7.25 7.74 -9.01
CA VAL A 43 -5.99 8.17 -8.39
C VAL A 43 -4.99 7.03 -8.36
N GLN A 44 -3.73 7.35 -8.62
CA GLN A 44 -2.58 6.50 -8.34
C GLN A 44 -1.51 7.31 -7.63
N ILE A 45 -0.82 6.70 -6.68
CA ILE A 45 0.34 7.28 -6.01
C ILE A 45 1.40 6.21 -5.75
N THR A 46 2.65 6.56 -6.03
CA THR A 46 3.84 5.78 -5.69
C THR A 46 4.92 6.72 -5.14
N LYS A 47 5.81 6.20 -4.31
CA LYS A 47 6.96 6.95 -3.78
C LYS A 47 8.28 6.31 -4.24
N ARG A 48 9.17 7.12 -4.83
CA ARG A 48 10.53 6.71 -5.20
C ARG A 48 11.52 7.82 -4.84
N ASN A 49 12.55 7.49 -4.05
CA ASN A 49 13.61 8.42 -3.64
C ASN A 49 13.07 9.76 -3.09
N ASP A 50 12.10 9.67 -2.17
CA ASP A 50 11.41 10.83 -1.56
C ASP A 50 10.65 11.75 -2.51
N VAL A 51 10.37 11.27 -3.72
CA VAL A 51 9.47 11.91 -4.67
C VAL A 51 8.21 11.06 -4.80
N TYR A 52 7.06 11.71 -4.62
CA TYR A 52 5.74 11.16 -4.88
C TYR A 52 5.39 11.36 -6.35
N PHE A 53 4.96 10.29 -7.01
CA PHE A 53 4.43 10.30 -8.37
C PHE A 53 2.94 10.03 -8.25
N ILE A 54 2.14 11.03 -8.59
CA ILE A 54 0.69 11.00 -8.43
C ILE A 54 0.05 11.14 -9.81
N GLU A 55 -0.87 10.25 -10.15
CA GLU A 55 -1.76 10.41 -11.29
C GLU A 55 -3.17 10.61 -10.77
N MET A 56 -3.84 11.66 -11.21
CA MET A 56 -5.23 11.96 -10.82
C MET A 56 -5.95 12.65 -11.97
N ASN A 57 -7.13 12.17 -12.34
CA ASN A 57 -7.94 12.75 -13.43
C ASN A 57 -7.15 12.93 -14.74
N SER A 58 -6.36 11.92 -15.13
CA SER A 58 -5.48 11.96 -16.32
C SER A 58 -4.37 13.04 -16.30
N GLN A 59 -4.05 13.60 -15.13
CA GLN A 59 -2.89 14.48 -14.92
C GLN A 59 -1.85 13.80 -14.03
N SER A 60 -0.58 14.00 -14.35
CA SER A 60 0.54 13.48 -13.57
C SER A 60 1.25 14.60 -12.81
N TYR A 61 1.49 14.37 -11.53
CA TYR A 61 2.19 15.26 -10.62
C TYR A 61 3.40 14.55 -10.04
N LYS A 62 4.52 15.27 -10.01
CA LYS A 62 5.75 14.85 -9.31
C LYS A 62 5.96 15.80 -8.15
N ILE A 63 6.01 15.28 -6.94
CA ILE A 63 5.98 16.09 -5.73
C ILE A 63 7.06 15.63 -4.78
N LYS A 64 7.84 16.58 -4.29
CA LYS A 64 8.84 16.38 -3.25
C LYS A 64 8.41 17.18 -2.03
N ARG A 65 8.44 16.58 -0.85
CA ARG A 65 8.23 17.37 0.38
C ARG A 65 9.43 18.27 0.63
N SER A 66 9.18 19.50 1.03
CA SER A 66 10.25 20.37 1.51
C SER A 66 10.76 19.84 2.86
N PHE A 67 12.07 19.97 3.09
CA PHE A 67 12.72 19.49 4.32
C PHE A 67 12.37 20.34 5.56
N LEU A 68 11.93 21.60 5.37
CA LEU A 68 11.84 22.61 6.43
C LEU A 68 10.44 23.19 6.66
N GLY A 69 9.40 22.50 6.23
CA GLY A 69 8.02 22.88 6.45
C GLY A 69 7.12 22.10 5.51
N GLY A 70 5.95 21.69 5.97
CA GLY A 70 5.02 20.79 5.28
C GLY A 70 4.55 21.19 3.87
N ASN A 71 5.14 22.22 3.28
CA ASN A 71 4.90 22.68 1.91
C ASN A 71 5.36 21.62 0.89
N LEU A 72 4.50 21.38 -0.09
CA LEU A 72 4.76 20.48 -1.22
C LEU A 72 5.52 21.24 -2.32
N ASN A 73 6.69 20.74 -2.72
CA ASN A 73 7.44 21.26 -3.86
C ASN A 73 7.12 20.42 -5.11
N PHE A 74 6.55 21.04 -6.13
CA PHE A 74 6.17 20.39 -7.37
C PHE A 74 7.36 20.32 -8.33
N VAL A 75 7.85 19.11 -8.59
CA VAL A 75 9.04 18.84 -9.39
C VAL A 75 8.63 18.44 -10.81
N GLY A 76 8.20 19.42 -11.61
CA GLY A 76 7.99 19.22 -13.05
C GLY A 76 6.54 18.89 -13.43
N SER A 77 5.71 19.93 -13.50
CA SER A 77 4.60 19.98 -14.45
C SER A 77 5.15 20.58 -15.74
N ASN A 78 4.98 19.89 -16.88
CA ASN A 78 5.15 20.52 -18.19
C ASN A 78 4.07 21.60 -18.33
N GLY A 79 4.39 22.82 -17.89
CA GLY A 79 3.47 23.93 -17.83
C GLY A 79 3.43 24.51 -16.41
N THR A 80 3.87 25.75 -16.31
CA THR A 80 3.77 26.68 -15.18
C THR A 80 2.32 27.06 -14.85
N LYS A 81 1.36 26.15 -15.04
CA LYS A 81 -0.04 26.38 -14.67
C LYS A 81 -0.14 26.20 -13.17
N LYS A 82 -0.29 27.32 -12.45
CA LYS A 82 -0.51 27.34 -11.01
C LYS A 82 -1.69 26.43 -10.69
N MET A 83 -1.42 25.37 -9.93
CA MET A 83 -2.41 24.38 -9.52
C MET A 83 -3.48 25.05 -8.65
N SER A 84 -4.74 24.61 -8.74
CA SER A 84 -5.78 25.16 -7.86
C SER A 84 -5.55 24.67 -6.43
N LYS A 85 -5.90 25.51 -5.45
CA LYS A 85 -5.79 25.19 -4.03
C LYS A 85 -6.58 23.92 -3.66
N GLU A 86 -7.69 23.67 -4.35
CA GLU A 86 -8.47 22.44 -4.16
C GLU A 86 -7.68 21.18 -4.52
N VAL A 87 -6.95 21.20 -5.65
CA VAL A 87 -6.13 20.06 -6.09
C VAL A 87 -4.95 19.88 -5.14
N GLU A 88 -4.34 20.96 -4.66
CA GLU A 88 -3.27 20.93 -3.66
C GLU A 88 -3.73 20.24 -2.38
N THR A 89 -4.86 20.66 -1.80
CA THR A 89 -5.43 20.04 -0.60
C THR A 89 -5.79 18.56 -0.81
N LYS A 90 -6.29 18.18 -2.00
CA LYS A 90 -6.57 16.77 -2.33
C LYS A 90 -5.28 15.94 -2.34
N ILE A 91 -4.23 16.46 -2.95
CA ILE A 91 -2.91 15.84 -3.01
C ILE A 91 -2.30 15.72 -1.61
N GLU A 92 -2.36 16.76 -0.77
CA GLU A 92 -1.86 16.71 0.60
C GLU A 92 -2.53 15.60 1.42
N LYS A 93 -3.87 15.51 1.34
CA LYS A 93 -4.64 14.44 2.00
C LYS A 93 -4.28 13.06 1.47
N LEU A 94 -4.05 12.93 0.17
CA LEU A 94 -3.63 11.67 -0.44
C LEU A 94 -2.24 11.25 0.05
N ILE A 95 -1.27 12.17 0.09
CA ILE A 95 0.08 11.88 0.58
C ILE A 95 0.03 11.53 2.07
N ALA A 96 -0.75 12.26 2.88
CA ALA A 96 -0.92 11.96 4.30
C ALA A 96 -1.52 10.56 4.53
N LEU A 97 -2.52 10.18 3.74
CA LEU A 97 -3.06 8.82 3.76
C LEU A 97 -1.99 7.80 3.39
N TYR A 98 -1.29 8.02 2.26
CA TYR A 98 -0.26 7.13 1.73
C TYR A 98 0.85 6.85 2.74
N ASP A 99 1.36 7.89 3.41
CA ASP A 99 2.40 7.76 4.42
C ASP A 99 1.92 7.00 5.67
N ASN A 100 0.63 7.08 6.00
CA ASN A 100 0.06 6.38 7.15
C ASN A 100 -0.08 4.88 6.89
N ILE A 101 -0.46 4.49 5.66
CA ILE A 101 -0.71 3.07 5.32
C ILE A 101 0.57 2.28 4.98
N ASP A 102 1.71 2.94 4.81
CA ASP A 102 3.03 2.34 4.56
C ASP A 102 3.02 1.30 3.41
N VAL A 103 2.62 1.74 2.23
CA VAL A 103 2.55 0.91 1.01
C VAL A 103 3.57 1.35 -0.05
N LEU A 104 3.95 0.45 -0.95
CA LEU A 104 4.78 0.77 -2.12
C LEU A 104 4.00 1.51 -3.22
N SER A 105 2.72 1.18 -3.35
CA SER A 105 1.83 1.81 -4.31
C SER A 105 0.39 1.73 -3.85
N PHE A 106 -0.37 2.77 -4.15
CA PHE A 106 -1.81 2.81 -3.96
C PHE A 106 -2.48 3.30 -5.24
N ARG A 107 -3.55 2.64 -5.67
CA ARG A 107 -4.35 3.06 -6.81
C ARG A 107 -5.83 2.76 -6.57
N VAL A 108 -6.70 3.67 -6.98
CA VAL A 108 -8.12 3.37 -7.21
C VAL A 108 -8.42 3.70 -8.66
N ASP A 109 -8.92 2.72 -9.40
CA ASP A 109 -9.23 2.94 -10.81
C ASP A 109 -10.54 3.72 -11.03
N LYS A 110 -10.86 3.96 -12.31
CA LYS A 110 -12.06 4.71 -12.72
C LYS A 110 -13.38 4.00 -12.39
N VAL A 111 -13.35 2.71 -12.05
CA VAL A 111 -14.55 1.94 -11.68
C VAL A 111 -14.60 1.66 -10.18
N GLY A 112 -13.58 2.08 -9.42
CA GLY A 112 -13.55 2.01 -7.96
C GLY A 112 -12.86 0.77 -7.39
N ASN A 113 -12.17 -0.02 -8.21
CA ASN A 113 -11.33 -1.09 -7.67
C ASN A 113 -10.10 -0.48 -6.99
N VAL A 114 -9.70 -1.05 -5.86
CA VAL A 114 -8.56 -0.58 -5.06
C VAL A 114 -7.40 -1.54 -5.21
N TYR A 115 -6.21 -1.02 -5.50
CA TYR A 115 -4.97 -1.78 -5.64
C TYR A 115 -3.95 -1.25 -4.64
N LEU A 116 -3.34 -2.16 -3.89
CA LEU A 116 -2.30 -1.85 -2.91
C LEU A 116 -1.15 -2.82 -3.08
N SER A 117 0.07 -2.31 -3.06
CA SER A 117 1.28 -3.14 -3.04
C SER A 117 1.99 -2.94 -1.71
N ILE A 118 2.10 -3.99 -0.93
CA ILE A 118 2.66 -3.93 0.43
C ILE A 118 3.97 -4.74 0.46
N PRO A 119 5.11 -4.13 0.80
CA PRO A 119 6.35 -4.86 0.98
C PRO A 119 6.29 -5.63 2.30
N TRP A 120 6.91 -6.81 2.34
CA TRP A 120 6.92 -7.63 3.54
C TRP A 120 8.30 -8.23 3.86
N HIS A 121 8.48 -8.64 5.11
CA HIS A 121 9.78 -9.11 5.64
C HIS A 121 10.33 -10.38 4.97
N ASP A 122 9.49 -11.12 4.24
CA ASP A 122 9.88 -12.33 3.53
C ASP A 122 10.46 -12.08 2.13
N ARG A 123 10.83 -10.82 1.82
CA ARG A 123 11.29 -10.37 0.48
C ARG A 123 10.23 -10.57 -0.60
N CYS A 124 8.96 -10.54 -0.19
CA CYS A 124 7.82 -10.61 -1.09
C CYS A 124 7.04 -9.29 -1.06
N THR A 125 6.36 -9.03 -2.17
CA THR A 125 5.35 -7.98 -2.28
C THR A 125 3.98 -8.64 -2.32
N TYR A 126 3.09 -8.16 -1.45
CA TYR A 126 1.71 -8.59 -1.34
C TYR A 126 0.84 -7.59 -2.09
N TYR A 127 0.17 -8.05 -3.13
CA TYR A 127 -0.69 -7.24 -3.97
C TYR A 127 -2.14 -7.46 -3.55
N PHE A 128 -2.71 -6.51 -2.83
CA PHE A 128 -4.11 -6.53 -2.46
C PHE A 128 -4.96 -5.83 -3.51
N LEU A 129 -6.11 -6.43 -3.80
CA LEU A 129 -7.11 -5.92 -4.72
C LEU A 129 -8.48 -5.96 -4.04
N LYS A 130 -9.13 -4.80 -3.86
CA LYS A 130 -10.55 -4.73 -3.52
C LYS A 130 -11.33 -4.57 -4.81
N LEU A 131 -12.18 -5.55 -5.14
CA LEU A 131 -13.09 -5.40 -6.27
C LEU A 131 -14.28 -4.53 -5.89
N MET A 132 -14.69 -3.67 -6.82
CA MET A 132 -16.03 -3.11 -6.79
C MET A 132 -17.05 -4.22 -7.04
N LYS A 133 -18.20 -4.17 -6.36
CA LYS A 133 -19.23 -5.23 -6.39
C LYS A 133 -19.71 -5.63 -7.80
N THR A 134 -19.58 -4.73 -8.76
CA THR A 134 -20.00 -4.92 -10.15
C THR A 134 -18.95 -5.60 -11.03
N ASN A 135 -17.74 -5.83 -10.53
CA ASN A 135 -16.61 -6.35 -11.29
C ASN A 135 -16.20 -7.74 -10.80
N SER A 136 -15.64 -8.54 -11.71
CA SER A 136 -14.96 -9.80 -11.41
C SER A 136 -13.46 -9.70 -11.69
N LEU A 137 -12.69 -10.68 -11.20
CA LEU A 137 -11.26 -10.80 -11.54
C LEU A 137 -11.03 -11.03 -13.05
N ASP A 138 -11.99 -11.67 -13.72
CA ASP A 138 -11.93 -11.94 -15.15
C ASP A 138 -12.07 -10.65 -15.95
N ASP A 139 -12.99 -9.76 -15.55
CA ASP A 139 -13.22 -8.47 -16.22
C ASP A 139 -11.97 -7.57 -16.23
N ILE A 140 -11.10 -7.72 -15.24
CA ILE A 140 -9.88 -6.91 -15.07
C ILE A 140 -8.59 -7.69 -15.35
N ASN A 141 -8.68 -8.91 -15.91
CA ASN A 141 -7.54 -9.77 -16.22
C ASN A 141 -6.61 -10.06 -15.02
N LYS A 142 -7.18 -10.37 -13.84
CA LYS A 142 -6.45 -10.66 -12.59
C LYS A 142 -6.73 -12.06 -12.04
N LYS A 143 -6.78 -13.07 -12.92
CA LYS A 143 -7.12 -14.46 -12.55
C LYS A 143 -6.15 -15.13 -11.57
N SER A 144 -4.93 -14.62 -11.39
CA SER A 144 -3.95 -15.13 -10.42
C SER A 144 -4.33 -14.83 -8.97
N TYR A 145 -5.17 -13.81 -8.74
CA TYR A 145 -5.52 -13.34 -7.42
C TYR A 145 -6.45 -14.32 -6.71
N LYS A 146 -6.21 -14.56 -5.42
CA LYS A 146 -7.03 -15.44 -4.58
C LYS A 146 -7.84 -14.63 -3.59
N VAL A 147 -9.05 -15.06 -3.27
CA VAL A 147 -9.86 -14.44 -2.22
C VAL A 147 -9.09 -14.44 -0.90
N TYR A 148 -9.02 -13.28 -0.25
CA TYR A 148 -8.35 -13.08 1.02
C TYR A 148 -9.33 -12.75 2.14
N ASP A 149 -10.20 -11.74 1.94
CA ASP A 149 -11.18 -11.31 2.93
C ASP A 149 -12.36 -10.57 2.27
N GLU A 150 -13.56 -11.14 2.31
CA GLU A 150 -14.75 -10.64 1.60
C GLU A 150 -14.46 -10.32 0.12
N ASN A 151 -14.41 -9.04 -0.22
CA ASN A 151 -14.21 -8.50 -1.58
C ASN A 151 -12.74 -8.19 -1.86
N TRP A 152 -11.85 -8.54 -0.93
CA TRP A 152 -10.41 -8.39 -1.06
C TRP A 152 -9.78 -9.68 -1.55
N TYR A 153 -8.87 -9.50 -2.49
CA TYR A 153 -8.10 -10.54 -3.12
C TYR A 153 -6.61 -10.25 -2.92
N LEU A 154 -5.80 -11.29 -2.95
CA LEU A 154 -4.38 -11.23 -2.73
C LEU A 154 -3.65 -12.02 -3.82
N ASP A 155 -2.61 -11.41 -4.35
CA ASP A 155 -1.53 -12.07 -5.07
C ASP A 155 -0.20 -11.79 -4.36
N LYS A 156 0.78 -12.67 -4.54
CA LYS A 156 2.07 -12.60 -3.85
C LYS A 156 3.18 -12.92 -4.82
N GLU A 157 4.10 -11.98 -4.97
CA GLU A 157 5.34 -12.18 -5.73
C GLU A 157 6.54 -12.06 -4.79
N CYS A 158 7.47 -13.00 -4.89
CA CYS A 158 8.69 -13.01 -4.09
C CYS A 158 9.89 -12.86 -5.01
N SER A 159 10.86 -12.05 -4.59
CA SER A 159 12.17 -12.07 -5.23
C SER A 159 12.81 -13.44 -5.01
N VAL A 160 13.23 -14.08 -6.09
CA VAL A 160 13.97 -15.34 -6.09
C VAL A 160 15.40 -15.10 -5.62
#